data_AF-A0A836W038-F1
#
_entry.id   AF-A0A836W038-F1
#
_cell.length_a   1.000
_cell.length_b   1.000
_cell.length_c   1.000
_cell.angle_alpha   90.00
_cell.angle_beta   90.00
_cell.angle_gamma   90.00
#
_symmetry.space_group_name_H-M   'P 1'
#
loop_
_entity.id
_entity.type
_entity.pdbx_description
1 polymer ?
#
loop_
_entity_poly.entity_id
_entity_poly.type
_entity_poly.pdbx_seq_one_letter_code
_entity_poly.pdbx_strand_id
1 'polypeptide(L)'
;MASDFLEKLVQDGVISRDQLAEAQQIAANLGVTTEEALVKLEYVDAAQISSAQADQFGYESVNLDEIEIPQSVIEMVPESVARENIVLPLALDGDALLVALHDPMRFDVLDKLRFILNREIKVAVAPKDAILNAINRHYGQSETESVDSMLQEFTETSIEFSSVDVKEAEAVGADDSDAPIVKLVNLIIDEAMTMRASDIHIEPFEDRIRIRYRIDGALVERDTAPRRLLGPRRLLHRSPARPVEAAGVRGARHAGGHGG
;
A
#
# COMPACT_ATOMS: atom_id res chain seq x y z
N MET A 1 -17.85 -7.21 -29.40
CA MET A 1 -18.71 -7.18 -28.19
C MET A 1 -18.23 -6.14 -27.17
N ALA A 2 -16.92 -5.98 -26.91
CA ALA A 2 -16.39 -4.90 -26.06
C ALA A 2 -16.48 -3.47 -26.69
N SER A 3 -16.89 -3.36 -27.96
CA SER A 3 -16.89 -2.09 -28.72
C SER A 3 -18.19 -1.30 -28.64
N ASP A 4 -19.30 -1.89 -28.18
CA ASP A 4 -20.63 -1.28 -28.34
C ASP A 4 -20.86 -0.11 -27.36
N PHE A 5 -20.40 -0.18 -26.11
CA PHE A 5 -20.52 1.00 -25.21
C PHE A 5 -19.63 2.16 -25.65
N LEU A 6 -18.48 1.90 -26.29
CA LEU A 6 -17.62 2.96 -26.82
C LEU A 6 -18.29 3.70 -27.99
N GLU A 7 -18.98 2.96 -28.86
CA GLU A 7 -19.81 3.57 -29.91
C GLU A 7 -20.99 4.32 -29.31
N LYS A 8 -21.58 3.83 -28.22
CA LYS A 8 -22.62 4.56 -27.47
C LYS A 8 -22.10 5.88 -26.91
N LEU A 9 -20.89 5.92 -26.35
CA LEU A 9 -20.26 7.17 -25.89
C LEU A 9 -20.06 8.18 -27.03
N VAL A 10 -19.76 7.70 -28.24
CA VAL A 10 -19.70 8.55 -29.45
C VAL A 10 -21.09 9.04 -29.84
N GLN A 11 -22.10 8.17 -29.81
CA GLN A 11 -23.47 8.49 -30.19
C GLN A 11 -24.12 9.50 -29.22
N ASP A 12 -23.82 9.37 -27.93
CA ASP A 12 -24.29 10.25 -26.87
C ASP A 12 -23.51 11.59 -26.85
N GLY A 13 -22.49 11.72 -27.69
CA GLY A 13 -21.70 12.95 -27.86
C GLY A 13 -20.69 13.20 -26.75
N VAL A 14 -20.40 12.18 -25.93
CA VAL A 14 -19.41 12.26 -24.85
C VAL A 14 -18.00 12.34 -25.42
N ILE A 15 -17.73 11.56 -26.47
CA ILE A 15 -16.47 11.59 -27.21
C ILE A 15 -16.73 11.72 -28.71
N SER A 16 -15.78 12.31 -29.44
CA SER A 16 -15.78 12.31 -30.90
C SER A 16 -15.16 11.03 -31.47
N ARG A 17 -15.47 10.74 -32.74
CA ARG A 17 -14.84 9.61 -33.47
C ARG A 17 -13.33 9.74 -33.56
N ASP A 18 -12.81 10.97 -33.68
CA ASP A 18 -11.38 11.23 -33.76
C ASP A 18 -10.70 10.94 -32.41
N GLN A 19 -11.32 11.34 -31.30
CA GLN A 19 -10.85 11.02 -29.95
C GLN A 19 -10.85 9.51 -29.67
N LEU A 20 -11.88 8.79 -30.12
CA LEU A 20 -11.92 7.34 -30.00
C LEU A 20 -10.79 6.67 -30.81
N ALA A 21 -10.56 7.11 -32.05
CA ALA A 21 -9.50 6.57 -32.90
C ALA A 21 -8.11 6.84 -32.32
N GLU A 22 -7.88 8.04 -31.77
CA GLU A 22 -6.65 8.39 -31.08
C GLU A 22 -6.42 7.51 -29.85
N ALA A 23 -7.44 7.33 -29.01
CA ALA A 23 -7.35 6.49 -27.83
C ALA A 23 -7.06 5.03 -28.18
N GLN A 24 -7.67 4.48 -29.24
CA GLN A 24 -7.37 3.13 -29.73
C GLN A 24 -5.92 3.00 -30.20
N GLN A 25 -5.38 4.01 -30.90
CA GLN A 25 -3.99 4.00 -31.34
C GLN A 25 -3.02 4.02 -30.15
N ILE A 26 -3.31 4.83 -29.14
CA ILE A 26 -2.51 4.93 -27.92
C ILE A 26 -2.60 3.65 -27.11
N ALA A 27 -3.80 3.07 -26.97
CA ALA A 27 -4.03 1.78 -26.33
C ALA A 27 -3.19 0.67 -26.96
N ALA A 28 -3.19 0.58 -28.30
CA ALA A 28 -2.37 -0.38 -29.04
C ALA A 28 -0.86 -0.16 -28.85
N ASN A 29 -0.41 1.10 -28.80
CA ASN A 29 1.01 1.44 -28.63
C ASN A 29 1.52 1.16 -27.20
N LEU A 30 0.69 1.42 -26.19
CA LEU A 30 1.05 1.27 -24.78
C LEU A 30 0.68 -0.10 -24.19
N GLY A 31 -0.08 -0.92 -24.91
CA GLY A 31 -0.56 -2.22 -24.43
C GLY A 31 -1.61 -2.10 -23.32
N VAL A 32 -2.34 -0.99 -23.27
CA VAL A 32 -3.41 -0.72 -22.30
C VAL A 32 -4.77 -0.87 -22.96
N THR A 33 -5.87 -0.87 -22.21
CA THR A 33 -7.20 -0.92 -22.82
C THR A 33 -7.59 0.43 -23.42
N THR A 34 -8.56 0.43 -24.34
CA THR A 34 -9.06 1.68 -24.95
C THR A 34 -9.72 2.56 -23.89
N GLU A 35 -10.38 1.96 -22.88
CA GLU A 35 -10.97 2.70 -21.76
C GLU A 35 -9.89 3.42 -20.95
N GLU A 36 -8.82 2.71 -20.58
CA GLU A 36 -7.69 3.27 -19.84
C GLU A 36 -7.02 4.41 -20.62
N ALA A 37 -6.89 4.27 -21.93
CA ALA A 37 -6.35 5.34 -22.78
C ALA A 37 -7.29 6.56 -22.83
N LEU A 38 -8.59 6.36 -22.94
CA LEU A 38 -9.59 7.43 -22.95
C LEU A 38 -9.59 8.25 -21.65
N VAL A 39 -9.47 7.58 -20.50
CA VAL A 39 -9.34 8.26 -19.19
C VAL A 39 -8.01 9.00 -19.08
N LYS A 40 -6.90 8.38 -19.52
CA LYS A 40 -5.57 9.02 -19.50
C LYS A 40 -5.46 10.27 -20.38
N LEU A 41 -6.25 10.34 -21.44
CA LEU A 41 -6.35 11.50 -22.33
C LEU A 41 -7.35 12.54 -21.81
N GLU A 42 -7.98 12.31 -20.67
CA GLU A 42 -8.99 13.18 -20.06
C GLU A 42 -10.19 13.43 -21.00
N TYR A 43 -10.48 12.48 -21.91
CA TYR A 43 -11.62 12.57 -22.82
C TYR A 43 -12.93 12.12 -22.17
N VAL A 44 -12.84 11.24 -21.18
CA VAL A 44 -13.96 10.74 -20.38
C VAL A 44 -13.50 10.45 -18.97
N ASP A 45 -14.39 10.66 -18.02
CA ASP A 45 -14.19 10.25 -16.64
C ASP A 45 -14.46 8.75 -16.49
N ALA A 46 -13.76 8.12 -15.53
CA ALA A 46 -13.96 6.70 -15.23
C ALA A 46 -15.42 6.37 -14.88
N ALA A 47 -16.14 7.29 -14.23
CA ALA A 47 -17.56 7.15 -13.92
C ALA A 47 -18.44 7.06 -15.18
N GLN A 48 -18.14 7.82 -16.23
CA GLN A 48 -18.88 7.79 -17.49
C GLN A 48 -18.68 6.46 -18.21
N ILE A 49 -17.45 5.92 -18.16
CA ILE A 49 -17.14 4.59 -18.71
C ILE A 49 -17.91 3.50 -17.95
N SER A 50 -17.83 3.50 -16.61
CA SER A 50 -18.55 2.54 -15.78
C SER A 50 -20.06 2.60 -15.99
N SER A 51 -20.65 3.79 -16.11
CA SER A 51 -22.07 3.95 -16.40
C SER A 51 -22.44 3.41 -17.79
N ALA A 52 -21.63 3.68 -18.82
CA ALA A 52 -21.89 3.19 -20.16
C ALA A 52 -21.79 1.66 -20.26
N GLN A 53 -20.84 1.06 -19.53
CA GLN A 53 -20.72 -0.39 -19.41
C GLN A 53 -21.91 -1.00 -18.67
N ALA A 54 -22.32 -0.40 -17.54
CA ALA A 54 -23.47 -0.84 -16.77
C ALA A 54 -24.74 -0.88 -17.63
N ASP A 55 -25.01 0.21 -18.36
CA ASP A 55 -26.13 0.33 -19.29
C ASP A 55 -26.12 -0.75 -20.39
N GLN A 56 -24.95 -1.04 -20.96
CA GLN A 56 -24.83 -2.02 -22.04
C GLN A 56 -25.23 -3.42 -21.56
N PHE A 57 -24.85 -3.78 -20.35
CA PHE A 57 -25.05 -5.13 -19.81
C PHE A 57 -26.26 -5.25 -18.87
N GLY A 58 -27.01 -4.15 -18.66
CA GLY A 58 -28.21 -4.12 -17.82
C GLY A 58 -27.91 -4.18 -16.33
N TYR A 59 -26.75 -3.69 -15.89
CA TYR A 59 -26.38 -3.56 -14.48
C TYR A 59 -26.59 -2.13 -13.97
N GLU A 60 -26.64 -1.98 -12.65
CA GLU A 60 -26.70 -0.68 -12.00
C GLU A 60 -25.28 -0.12 -11.83
N SER A 61 -25.07 1.15 -12.18
CA SER A 61 -23.84 1.85 -11.84
C SER A 61 -23.99 2.55 -10.49
N VAL A 62 -23.03 2.37 -9.61
CA VAL A 62 -23.11 2.83 -8.22
C VAL A 62 -21.93 3.75 -7.86
N ASN A 63 -22.22 4.80 -7.09
CA ASN A 63 -21.20 5.64 -6.47
C ASN A 63 -20.87 5.11 -5.07
N LEU A 64 -19.65 4.60 -4.88
CA LEU A 64 -19.24 3.96 -3.63
C LEU A 64 -19.03 4.95 -2.47
N ASP A 65 -18.82 6.23 -2.76
CA ASP A 65 -18.65 7.25 -1.71
C ASP A 65 -19.97 7.68 -1.05
N GLU A 66 -21.11 7.37 -1.67
CA GLU A 66 -22.45 7.73 -1.19
C GLU A 66 -23.16 6.58 -0.47
N ILE A 67 -22.56 5.39 -0.45
CA ILE A 67 -23.17 4.16 0.08
C ILE A 67 -22.57 3.84 1.45
N GLU A 68 -23.44 3.70 2.45
CA GLU A 68 -23.05 3.12 3.74
C GLU A 68 -23.13 1.59 3.68
N ILE A 69 -21.97 0.94 3.79
CA ILE A 69 -21.86 -0.52 3.76
C ILE A 69 -21.76 -1.05 5.20
N PRO A 70 -22.68 -1.92 5.65
CA PRO A 70 -22.58 -2.52 6.98
C PRO A 70 -21.30 -3.35 7.14
N GLN A 71 -20.63 -3.24 8.29
CA GLN A 71 -19.40 -4.00 8.56
C GLN A 71 -19.60 -5.52 8.42
N SER A 72 -20.76 -6.03 8.83
CA SER A 72 -21.10 -7.45 8.67
C SER A 72 -21.11 -7.92 7.22
N VAL A 73 -21.33 -7.01 6.26
CA VAL A 73 -21.30 -7.28 4.81
C VAL A 73 -19.87 -7.25 4.28
N ILE A 74 -19.05 -6.28 4.72
CA ILE A 74 -17.61 -6.21 4.41
C ILE A 74 -16.91 -7.50 4.84
N GLU A 75 -17.18 -7.97 6.05
CA GLU A 75 -16.57 -9.19 6.62
C GLU A 75 -16.96 -10.49 5.88
N MET A 76 -18.00 -10.47 5.02
CA MET A 76 -18.38 -11.64 4.23
C MET A 76 -17.35 -11.96 3.13
N VAL A 77 -16.62 -10.96 2.65
CA VAL A 77 -15.59 -11.13 1.63
C VAL A 77 -14.23 -10.88 2.28
N PRO A 78 -13.33 -11.88 2.33
CA PRO A 78 -11.99 -11.66 2.86
C PRO A 78 -11.22 -10.59 2.07
N GLU A 79 -10.41 -9.78 2.76
CA GLU A 79 -9.62 -8.70 2.13
C GLU A 79 -8.78 -9.20 0.94
N SER A 80 -8.13 -10.36 1.10
CA SER A 80 -7.31 -10.95 0.03
C SER A 80 -8.12 -11.22 -1.24
N VAL A 81 -9.36 -11.69 -1.09
CA VAL A 81 -10.27 -11.94 -2.21
C VAL A 81 -10.76 -10.61 -2.80
N ALA A 82 -11.11 -9.64 -1.95
CA ALA A 82 -11.52 -8.31 -2.38
C ALA A 82 -10.43 -7.61 -3.22
N ARG A 83 -9.17 -7.63 -2.75
CA ARG A 83 -8.01 -7.02 -3.43
C ARG A 83 -7.60 -7.76 -4.71
N GLU A 84 -7.47 -9.08 -4.65
CA GLU A 84 -7.03 -9.89 -5.80
C GLU A 84 -8.01 -9.76 -6.98
N ASN A 85 -9.31 -9.72 -6.68
CA ASN A 85 -10.34 -9.72 -7.72
C ASN A 85 -10.89 -8.32 -8.00
N ILE A 86 -10.48 -7.30 -7.24
CA ILE A 86 -10.96 -5.91 -7.30
C ILE A 86 -12.49 -5.87 -7.20
N VAL A 87 -12.98 -6.33 -6.05
CA VAL A 87 -14.42 -6.47 -5.75
C VAL A 87 -14.71 -5.96 -4.35
N LEU A 88 -15.84 -5.29 -4.18
CA LEU A 88 -16.32 -4.80 -2.89
C LEU A 88 -17.76 -5.28 -2.63
N PRO A 89 -18.06 -5.93 -1.49
CA PRO A 89 -19.44 -6.26 -1.14
C PRO A 89 -20.18 -4.99 -0.69
N LEU A 90 -21.41 -4.80 -1.16
CA LEU A 90 -22.21 -3.58 -0.90
C LEU A 90 -23.39 -3.83 0.04
N ALA A 91 -24.13 -4.92 -0.19
CA ALA A 91 -25.32 -5.23 0.58
C ALA A 91 -25.63 -6.72 0.52
N LEU A 92 -26.29 -7.23 1.56
CA LEU A 92 -26.90 -8.56 1.55
C LEU A 92 -28.42 -8.42 1.47
N ASP A 93 -29.03 -8.98 0.43
CA ASP A 93 -30.47 -9.04 0.21
C ASP A 93 -30.95 -10.50 0.23
N GLY A 94 -31.40 -10.95 1.40
CA GLY A 94 -31.74 -12.35 1.63
C GLY A 94 -30.50 -13.26 1.53
N ASP A 95 -30.42 -14.05 0.46
CA ASP A 95 -29.27 -14.92 0.17
C ASP A 95 -28.37 -14.39 -0.96
N ALA A 96 -28.75 -13.27 -1.56
CA ALA A 96 -27.99 -12.64 -2.63
C ALA A 96 -27.08 -11.54 -2.10
N LEU A 97 -25.78 -11.66 -2.37
CA LEU A 97 -24.79 -10.63 -2.07
C LEU A 97 -24.62 -9.70 -3.27
N LEU A 98 -24.91 -8.42 -3.09
CA LEU A 98 -24.60 -7.38 -4.07
C LEU A 98 -23.12 -7.02 -3.96
N VAL A 99 -22.40 -7.09 -5.08
CA VAL A 99 -20.98 -6.76 -5.17
C VAL A 99 -20.72 -5.72 -6.27
N ALA A 100 -19.79 -4.81 -6.01
CA ALA A 100 -19.28 -3.87 -7.00
C ALA A 100 -18.10 -4.48 -7.77
N LEU A 101 -18.14 -4.38 -9.10
CA LEU A 101 -17.07 -4.80 -10.01
C LEU A 101 -16.73 -3.68 -10.99
N HIS A 102 -15.47 -3.63 -11.41
CA HIS A 102 -15.04 -2.67 -12.44
C HIS A 102 -15.39 -3.11 -13.86
N ASP A 103 -15.53 -4.41 -14.07
CA ASP A 103 -15.86 -5.00 -15.37
C ASP A 103 -16.85 -6.16 -15.16
N PRO A 104 -18.11 -6.00 -15.59
CA PRO A 104 -19.13 -7.02 -15.44
C PRO A 104 -18.93 -8.24 -16.35
N MET A 105 -18.02 -8.19 -17.33
CA MET A 105 -17.70 -9.33 -18.21
C MET A 105 -16.74 -10.33 -17.57
N ARG A 106 -16.22 -10.05 -16.37
CA ARG A 106 -15.36 -10.96 -15.61
C ARG A 106 -16.14 -12.09 -14.94
N PHE A 107 -16.72 -12.96 -15.77
CA PHE A 107 -17.50 -14.12 -15.31
C PHE A 107 -16.67 -15.09 -14.45
N ASP A 108 -15.36 -15.14 -14.66
CA ASP A 108 -14.40 -15.89 -13.83
C ASP A 108 -14.44 -15.43 -12.37
N VAL A 109 -14.50 -14.12 -12.13
CA VAL A 109 -14.62 -13.55 -10.78
C VAL A 109 -15.96 -13.90 -10.17
N LEU A 110 -17.04 -13.77 -10.93
CA LEU A 110 -18.39 -14.09 -10.46
C LEU A 110 -18.51 -15.55 -10.04
N ASP A 111 -18.04 -16.49 -10.86
CA ASP A 111 -18.07 -17.91 -10.53
C ASP A 111 -17.17 -18.26 -9.34
N LYS A 112 -15.99 -17.63 -9.25
CA LYS A 112 -15.09 -17.77 -8.09
C LYS A 112 -15.75 -17.27 -6.80
N LEU A 113 -16.41 -16.11 -6.83
CA LEU A 113 -17.11 -15.56 -5.67
C LEU A 113 -18.30 -16.42 -5.26
N ARG A 114 -19.11 -16.89 -6.23
CA ARG A 114 -20.21 -17.82 -5.97
C ARG A 114 -19.73 -19.11 -5.31
N PHE A 115 -18.59 -19.64 -5.75
CA PHE A 115 -17.99 -20.84 -5.18
C PHE A 115 -17.46 -20.63 -3.76
N ILE A 116 -16.71 -19.54 -3.52
CA ILE A 116 -16.08 -19.26 -2.22
C ILE A 116 -17.14 -18.89 -1.17
N LEU A 117 -18.11 -18.05 -1.56
CA LEU A 117 -19.10 -17.48 -0.64
C LEU A 117 -20.36 -18.37 -0.53
N ASN A 118 -20.54 -19.32 -1.44
CA ASN A 118 -21.69 -20.22 -1.53
C ASN A 118 -23.04 -19.48 -1.49
N ARG A 119 -23.13 -18.42 -2.30
CA ARG A 119 -24.29 -17.49 -2.36
C ARG A 119 -24.58 -17.07 -3.79
N GLU A 120 -25.79 -16.54 -3.99
CA GLU A 120 -26.11 -15.80 -5.21
C GLU A 120 -25.38 -14.45 -5.22
N ILE A 121 -24.84 -14.06 -6.36
CA ILE A 121 -24.09 -12.80 -6.51
C ILE A 121 -24.86 -11.89 -7.47
N LYS A 122 -25.26 -10.71 -6.98
CA LYS A 122 -25.79 -9.60 -7.79
C LYS A 122 -24.65 -8.63 -8.08
N VAL A 123 -24.66 -8.03 -9.27
CA VAL A 123 -23.56 -7.17 -9.74
C VAL A 123 -24.01 -5.73 -9.86
N ALA A 124 -23.21 -4.84 -9.31
CA ALA A 124 -23.20 -3.42 -9.61
C ALA A 124 -21.84 -3.04 -10.23
N VAL A 125 -21.81 -2.00 -11.06
CA VAL A 125 -20.61 -1.54 -11.76
C VAL A 125 -20.14 -0.23 -11.15
N ALA A 126 -18.85 -0.16 -10.80
CA ALA A 126 -18.22 1.04 -10.27
C ALA A 126 -16.81 1.22 -10.86
N PRO A 127 -16.26 2.44 -10.89
CA PRO A 127 -14.90 2.67 -11.35
C PRO A 127 -13.88 1.84 -10.57
N LYS A 128 -12.86 1.33 -11.26
CA LYS A 128 -11.78 0.53 -10.66
C LYS A 128 -11.13 1.23 -9.47
N ASP A 129 -10.79 2.50 -9.63
CA ASP A 129 -10.11 3.28 -8.59
C ASP A 129 -11.05 3.54 -7.39
N ALA A 130 -12.34 3.75 -7.64
CA ALA A 130 -13.34 3.89 -6.58
C ALA A 130 -13.44 2.59 -5.75
N ILE A 131 -13.43 1.42 -6.40
CA ILE A 131 -13.45 0.11 -5.72
C ILE A 131 -12.18 -0.06 -4.88
N LEU A 132 -11.01 0.24 -5.42
CA LEU A 132 -9.74 0.14 -4.69
C LEU A 132 -9.70 1.08 -3.47
N ASN A 133 -10.14 2.32 -3.64
CA ASN A 133 -10.23 3.30 -2.55
C ASN A 133 -11.20 2.84 -1.46
N ALA A 134 -12.35 2.29 -1.85
CA ALA A 134 -13.32 1.74 -0.90
C ALA A 134 -12.79 0.48 -0.19
N ILE A 135 -12.05 -0.39 -0.88
CA ILE A 135 -11.36 -1.52 -0.25
C ILE A 135 -10.38 -1.01 0.81
N ASN A 136 -9.57 -0.01 0.48
CA ASN A 136 -8.63 0.59 1.44
C ASN A 136 -9.37 1.22 2.64
N ARG A 137 -10.49 1.91 2.40
CA ARG A 137 -11.31 2.52 3.46
C ARG A 137 -11.92 1.49 4.40
N HIS A 138 -12.47 0.39 3.87
CA HIS A 138 -13.25 -0.57 4.67
C HIS A 138 -12.40 -1.71 5.25
N TYR A 139 -11.44 -2.25 4.49
CA TYR A 139 -10.55 -3.30 4.98
C TYR A 139 -9.32 -2.76 5.69
N GLY A 140 -8.88 -1.54 5.36
CA GLY A 140 -7.77 -0.88 6.05
C GLY A 140 -8.09 -0.47 7.50
N GLN A 141 -9.36 -0.51 7.92
CA GLN A 141 -9.79 -0.21 9.29
C GLN A 141 -9.96 -1.46 10.18
N SER A 142 -9.93 -2.67 9.62
CA SER A 142 -10.21 -3.90 10.37
C SER A 142 -8.93 -4.59 10.85
N GLU A 143 -8.50 -4.24 12.07
CA GLU A 143 -7.65 -5.00 13.02
C GLU A 143 -6.35 -5.70 12.58
N THR A 144 -5.90 -5.52 11.35
CA THR A 144 -4.50 -5.81 10.98
C THR A 144 -4.05 -4.73 10.01
N GLU A 145 -3.35 -3.74 10.55
CA GLU A 145 -2.55 -2.78 9.81
C GLU A 145 -1.68 -3.54 8.80
N SER A 146 -2.16 -3.69 7.57
CA SER A 146 -1.29 -4.13 6.49
C SER A 146 -0.37 -2.96 6.22
N VAL A 147 0.87 -3.13 6.69
CA VAL A 147 2.03 -2.25 6.48
C VAL A 147 2.15 -1.79 5.01
N ASP A 148 1.56 -2.55 4.09
CA ASP A 148 1.46 -2.30 2.64
C ASP A 148 0.57 -1.09 2.28
N SER A 149 -0.54 -0.87 2.98
CA SER A 149 -1.46 0.25 2.70
C SER A 149 -0.87 1.59 3.15
N MET A 150 -0.15 1.60 4.28
CA MET A 150 0.60 2.78 4.71
C MET A 150 1.80 3.07 3.78
N LEU A 151 2.49 2.03 3.29
CA LEU A 151 3.59 2.20 2.33
C LEU A 151 3.11 2.81 1.00
N GLN A 152 1.91 2.48 0.53
CA GLN A 152 1.33 3.07 -0.68
C GLN A 152 0.97 4.55 -0.50
N GLU A 153 0.37 4.92 0.63
CA GLU A 153 0.08 6.32 0.97
C GLU A 153 1.38 7.16 1.08
N PHE A 154 2.47 6.57 1.59
CA PHE A 154 3.79 7.18 1.60
C PHE A 154 4.41 7.31 0.18
N THR A 155 4.17 6.37 -0.72
CA THR A 155 4.69 6.46 -2.11
C THR A 155 3.93 7.45 -2.98
N GLU A 156 2.61 7.56 -2.82
CA GLU A 156 1.80 8.54 -3.58
C GLU A 156 2.04 9.97 -3.07
N THR A 157 2.14 10.17 -1.74
CA THR A 157 2.49 11.49 -1.17
C THR A 157 3.94 11.89 -1.48
N SER A 158 4.84 10.93 -1.73
CA SER A 158 6.23 11.22 -2.13
C SER A 158 6.37 11.76 -3.55
N ILE A 159 5.34 11.67 -4.40
CA ILE A 159 5.35 12.28 -5.73
C ILE A 159 5.07 13.79 -5.64
N GLU A 160 4.29 14.24 -4.66
CA GLU A 160 4.03 15.68 -4.44
C GLU A 160 5.17 16.41 -3.69
N PHE A 161 6.02 15.71 -2.93
CA PHE A 161 7.16 16.35 -2.23
C PHE A 161 8.42 16.54 -3.09
N SER A 162 8.36 16.22 -4.39
CA SER A 162 9.46 16.35 -5.36
C SER A 162 9.89 17.80 -5.66
N SER A 163 9.44 18.80 -4.90
CA SER A 163 9.75 20.21 -5.12
C SER A 163 10.01 21.03 -3.86
N VAL A 164 10.49 20.42 -2.77
CA VAL A 164 11.05 21.21 -1.65
C VAL A 164 12.55 20.95 -1.54
N ASP A 165 13.30 21.98 -1.88
CA ASP A 165 14.75 22.08 -1.80
C ASP A 165 15.31 21.56 -0.46
N VAL A 166 16.36 20.74 -0.57
CA VAL A 166 17.07 20.03 0.51
C VAL A 166 17.95 20.98 1.34
N LYS A 167 17.46 22.16 1.76
CA LYS A 167 18.33 23.16 2.42
C LYS A 167 17.87 23.80 3.73
N GLU A 168 16.69 23.52 4.25
CA GLU A 168 16.30 24.05 5.57
C GLU A 168 15.71 22.95 6.45
N ALA A 169 16.59 22.21 7.11
CA ALA A 169 16.24 21.40 8.29
C ALA A 169 17.23 21.63 9.45
N GLU A 170 17.88 22.79 9.48
CA GLU A 170 18.63 23.30 10.65
C GLU A 170 17.88 24.49 11.28
N ALA A 171 16.63 24.27 11.62
CA ALA A 171 15.75 25.03 12.51
C ALA A 171 14.38 24.41 12.23
N VAL A 172 13.75 23.71 13.15
CA VAL A 172 12.89 24.30 14.18
C VAL A 172 12.67 23.22 15.23
N GLY A 173 12.83 23.56 16.51
CA GLY A 173 12.34 22.71 17.59
C GLY A 173 10.81 22.64 17.55
N ALA A 174 10.28 21.49 17.18
CA ALA A 174 8.88 21.11 17.31
C ALA A 174 8.81 19.58 17.32
N ASP A 175 8.19 19.03 18.37
CA ASP A 175 7.87 17.62 18.65
C ASP A 175 8.65 16.52 17.91
N ASP A 176 9.56 15.86 18.65
CA ASP A 176 10.31 14.66 18.24
C ASP A 176 9.41 13.48 17.81
N SER A 177 8.10 13.53 18.04
CA SER A 177 7.15 12.48 17.67
C SER A 177 6.73 12.49 16.20
N ASP A 178 6.97 13.58 15.46
CA ASP A 178 6.52 13.69 14.07
C ASP A 178 7.59 13.35 13.01
N ALA A 179 8.82 13.07 13.45
CA ALA A 179 9.87 12.64 12.55
C ALA A 179 9.53 11.25 11.94
N PRO A 180 9.59 11.07 10.61
CA PRO A 180 9.26 9.80 9.94
C PRO A 180 10.06 8.60 10.47
N ILE A 181 11.29 8.84 10.93
CA ILE A 181 12.14 7.81 11.53
C ILE A 181 11.58 7.34 12.87
N VAL A 182 11.05 8.25 13.68
CA VAL A 182 10.48 7.92 15.00
C VAL A 182 9.19 7.10 14.83
N LYS A 183 8.36 7.45 13.84
CA LYS A 183 7.18 6.66 13.47
C LYS A 183 7.54 5.24 13.02
N LEU A 184 8.58 5.10 12.19
CA LEU A 184 9.08 3.79 11.76
C LEU A 184 9.59 2.94 12.94
N VAL A 185 10.31 3.55 13.88
CA VAL A 185 10.80 2.84 15.07
C VAL A 185 9.65 2.39 15.97
N ASN A 186 8.66 3.25 16.19
CA ASN A 186 7.48 2.91 16.99
C ASN A 186 6.70 1.74 16.36
N LEU A 187 6.57 1.72 15.03
CA LEU A 187 5.94 0.62 14.31
C LEU A 187 6.67 -0.72 14.54
N ILE A 188 8.00 -0.74 14.41
CA ILE A 188 8.81 -1.95 14.62
C ILE A 188 8.62 -2.49 16.05
N ILE A 189 8.52 -1.60 17.03
CA ILE A 189 8.32 -1.97 18.44
C ILE A 189 6.92 -2.52 18.66
N ASP A 190 5.90 -1.89 18.09
CA ASP A 190 4.51 -2.33 18.24
C ASP A 190 4.27 -3.70 17.57
N GLU A 191 4.84 -3.90 16.39
CA GLU A 191 4.80 -5.18 15.67
C GLU A 191 5.43 -6.29 16.52
N ALA A 192 6.58 -6.02 17.15
CA ALA A 192 7.24 -6.96 18.04
C ALA A 192 6.40 -7.31 19.28
N MET A 193 5.67 -6.34 19.85
CA MET A 193 4.78 -6.58 20.98
C MET A 193 3.57 -7.44 20.59
N THR A 194 2.93 -7.11 19.46
CA THR A 194 1.79 -7.85 18.91
C THR A 194 2.15 -9.30 18.62
N MET A 195 3.30 -9.52 18.01
CA MET A 195 3.82 -10.87 17.72
C MET A 195 4.45 -11.57 18.92
N ARG A 196 4.47 -10.92 20.09
CA ARG A 196 5.15 -11.41 21.31
C ARG A 196 6.59 -11.85 21.04
N ALA A 197 7.27 -11.11 20.16
CA ALA A 197 8.64 -11.38 19.80
C ALA A 197 9.54 -11.11 21.02
N SER A 198 10.46 -12.04 21.26
CA SER A 198 11.48 -11.90 22.30
C SER A 198 12.61 -10.95 21.91
N ASP A 199 12.91 -10.85 20.61
CA ASP A 199 14.00 -10.04 20.07
C ASP A 199 13.67 -9.52 18.67
N ILE A 200 14.18 -8.32 18.38
CA ILE A 200 14.11 -7.66 17.08
C ILE A 200 15.55 -7.57 16.56
N HIS A 201 15.83 -8.21 15.43
CA HIS A 201 17.11 -8.15 14.75
C HIS A 201 16.99 -7.23 13.54
N ILE A 202 17.81 -6.17 13.48
CA ILE A 202 17.82 -5.20 12.38
C ILE A 202 19.15 -5.31 11.65
N GLU A 203 19.11 -5.67 10.38
CA GLU A 203 20.28 -5.88 9.53
C GLU A 203 20.30 -4.91 8.35
N PRO A 204 21.23 -3.94 8.32
CA PRO A 204 21.37 -3.03 7.21
C PRO A 204 22.16 -3.67 6.06
N PHE A 205 21.56 -3.73 4.86
CA PHE A 205 22.20 -4.13 3.61
C PHE A 205 22.52 -2.91 2.73
N GLU A 206 23.10 -3.11 1.54
CA GLU A 206 23.49 -2.01 0.66
C GLU A 206 22.31 -1.20 0.10
N ASP A 207 21.18 -1.86 -0.19
CA ASP A 207 20.00 -1.21 -0.80
C ASP A 207 18.71 -1.32 0.03
N ARG A 208 18.73 -2.15 1.09
CA ARG A 208 17.55 -2.44 1.91
C ARG A 208 17.93 -2.66 3.37
N ILE A 209 16.92 -2.72 4.23
CA ILE A 209 17.06 -3.20 5.59
C ILE A 209 16.17 -4.41 5.77
N ARG A 210 16.71 -5.37 6.50
CA ARG A 210 16.01 -6.60 6.84
C ARG A 210 15.74 -6.58 8.33
N ILE A 211 14.49 -6.81 8.70
CA ILE A 211 14.07 -6.90 10.09
C ILE A 211 13.64 -8.34 10.34
N ARG A 212 14.14 -8.95 11.41
CA ARG A 212 13.80 -10.32 11.79
C ARG A 212 13.34 -10.37 13.24
N TYR A 213 12.18 -10.96 13.48
CA TYR A 213 11.60 -11.11 14.81
C TYR A 213 11.83 -12.52 15.33
N ARG A 214 12.22 -12.65 16.59
CA ARG A 214 12.34 -13.95 17.25
C ARG A 214 11.06 -14.28 18.00
N ILE A 215 10.24 -15.16 17.43
CA ILE A 215 8.95 -15.58 17.99
C ILE A 215 9.09 -17.06 18.36
N ASP A 216 8.88 -17.38 19.64
CA ASP A 216 8.96 -18.76 20.17
C ASP A 216 10.24 -19.53 19.77
N GLY A 217 11.35 -18.81 19.64
CA GLY A 217 12.67 -19.36 19.28
C GLY A 217 12.94 -19.49 17.78
N ALA A 218 11.96 -19.22 16.92
CA ALA A 218 12.13 -19.16 15.47
C ALA A 218 12.36 -17.71 14.98
N LEU A 219 13.24 -17.54 13.99
CA LEU A 219 13.46 -16.24 13.34
C LEU A 219 12.51 -16.09 12.16
N VAL A 220 11.64 -15.09 12.22
CA VAL A 220 10.72 -14.73 11.14
C VAL A 220 11.25 -13.48 10.45
N GLU A 221 11.56 -13.58 9.17
CA GLU A 221 12.07 -12.47 8.36
C GLU A 221 10.94 -11.63 7.76
N ARG A 222 11.06 -10.31 7.88
CA ARG A 222 10.26 -9.32 7.18
C ARG A 222 11.21 -8.42 6.40
N ASP A 223 10.99 -8.36 5.09
CA ASP A 223 11.67 -7.36 4.25
C ASP A 223 10.95 -6.01 4.43
N THR A 224 11.69 -4.94 4.64
CA THR A 224 11.10 -3.61 4.83
C THR A 224 11.88 -2.54 4.07
N ALA A 225 11.12 -1.60 3.51
CA ALA A 225 11.45 -0.22 3.09
C ALA A 225 12.80 0.08 2.39
N PRO A 226 12.80 0.84 1.28
CA PRO A 226 14.04 1.27 0.62
C PRO A 226 14.89 2.13 1.56
N ARG A 227 16.21 1.91 1.53
CA ARG A 227 17.21 2.51 2.44
C ARG A 227 17.19 4.04 2.57
N ARG A 228 16.50 4.74 1.67
CA ARG A 228 16.42 6.20 1.62
C ARG A 228 15.62 6.82 2.78
N LEU A 229 14.79 6.03 3.47
CA LEU A 229 13.98 6.47 4.61
C LEU A 229 14.78 6.58 5.92
N LEU A 230 15.99 6.03 5.95
CA LEU A 230 16.89 6.14 7.09
C LEU A 230 18.03 7.04 6.64
N GLY A 231 18.08 8.23 7.24
CA GLY A 231 18.92 9.34 6.79
C GLY A 231 20.39 8.99 6.54
N PRO A 232 21.16 9.92 5.95
CA PRO A 232 22.51 9.66 5.50
C PRO A 232 23.35 9.08 6.63
N ARG A 233 24.08 7.99 6.32
CA ARG A 233 25.04 7.35 7.21
C ARG A 233 26.02 8.41 7.69
N ARG A 234 25.84 8.91 8.91
CA ARG A 234 26.89 9.64 9.63
C ARG A 234 28.00 8.61 9.83
N LEU A 235 28.94 8.58 8.90
CA LEU A 235 30.20 7.89 9.08
C LEU A 235 30.77 8.45 10.38
N LEU A 236 30.64 7.68 11.46
CA LEU A 236 31.42 7.91 12.65
C LEU A 236 32.87 7.76 12.17
N HIS A 237 33.49 8.89 11.82
CA HIS A 237 34.91 9.01 11.72
C HIS A 237 35.44 8.38 12.99
N ARG A 238 36.10 7.22 12.86
CA ARG A 238 36.88 6.64 13.95
C ARG A 238 37.78 7.76 14.46
N SER A 239 37.48 8.30 15.63
CA SER A 239 38.44 9.12 16.34
C SER A 239 39.74 8.32 16.42
N PRO A 240 40.89 8.88 16.03
CA PRO A 240 42.15 8.23 16.30
C PRO A 240 42.24 8.02 17.81
N ALA A 241 42.44 6.76 18.21
CA ALA A 241 42.54 6.35 19.60
C ALA A 241 43.51 7.29 20.33
N ARG A 242 43.02 7.96 21.38
CA ARG A 242 43.91 8.61 22.35
C ARG A 242 44.81 7.52 22.94
N PRO A 243 46.15 7.68 22.94
CA PRO A 243 47.01 6.74 23.61
C PRO A 243 46.68 6.75 25.10
N VAL A 244 46.44 5.57 25.66
CA VAL A 244 46.18 5.36 27.08
C VAL A 244 47.47 5.64 27.84
N GLU A 245 47.53 6.77 28.56
CA GLU A 245 48.54 6.98 29.59
C GLU A 245 48.36 5.93 30.69
N ALA A 246 49.38 5.09 30.86
CA ALA A 246 49.47 4.16 31.97
C ALA A 246 49.89 4.93 33.23
N ALA A 247 48.93 5.23 34.10
CA ALA A 247 49.14 5.55 35.49
C ALA A 247 47.98 4.91 36.27
N GLY A 248 48.15 4.02 37.23
CA GLY A 248 49.31 3.53 37.95
C GLY A 248 48.75 3.01 39.28
N VAL A 249 49.29 1.92 39.85
CA VAL A 249 49.04 1.61 41.27
C VAL A 249 50.31 1.13 41.93
N ARG A 250 50.61 1.81 43.02
CA ARG A 250 51.76 1.70 43.90
C ARG A 250 51.75 0.39 44.70
N GLY A 251 52.95 -0.16 44.91
CA GLY A 251 53.53 -0.31 46.25
C GLY A 251 53.32 -1.63 46.99
N ALA A 252 54.44 -2.34 47.23
CA ALA A 252 54.83 -2.99 48.50
C ALA A 252 56.15 -3.74 48.27
N ARG A 253 57.31 -3.20 48.69
CA ARG A 253 58.06 -3.63 49.89
C ARG A 253 58.10 -5.15 50.09
N HIS A 254 59.28 -5.78 49.93
CA HIS A 254 59.85 -6.68 50.94
C HIS A 254 61.29 -7.14 50.62
N ALA A 255 62.12 -7.19 51.68
CA ALA A 255 63.38 -7.94 51.89
C ALA A 255 64.58 -7.65 50.93
N GLY A 256 65.77 -7.24 51.38
CA GLY A 256 66.75 -8.03 52.15
C GLY A 256 67.37 -9.14 51.28
N GLY A 257 68.66 -9.29 51.01
CA GLY A 257 69.90 -8.57 51.25
C GLY A 257 71.06 -9.37 50.64
N HIS A 258 72.30 -8.93 50.90
CA HIS A 258 73.58 -9.66 50.79
C HIS A 258 74.28 -9.86 49.42
N GLY A 259 75.62 -9.75 49.52
CA GLY A 259 76.64 -9.98 48.49
C GLY A 259 77.24 -8.63 48.09
N GLY A 260 78.44 -8.23 48.52
CA GLY A 260 79.66 -9.01 48.68
C GLY A 260 80.71 -8.34 47.81
#